data_AF-A0A6G0EL51-F1
#
_entry.id   AF-A0A6G0EL51-F1
#
_cell.length_a   1.000
_cell.length_b   1.000
_cell.length_c   1.000
_cell.angle_alpha   90.00
_cell.angle_beta   90.00
_cell.angle_gamma   90.00
#
_symmetry.space_group_name_H-M   'P 1'
#
loop_
_entity.id
_entity.type
_entity.pdbx_description
1 polymer ?
#
loop_
_entity_poly.entity_id
_entity_poly.type
_entity_poly.pdbx_seq_one_letter_code
_entity_poly.pdbx_strand_id
1 'polypeptide(L)'
;MVTERSAGGHPDQRVAEQTVLVVDDDEDLADTCRYWLDGERFSVETAYGGEAALDRIDDSVDVVLLDRRMPTISGDDVLDEIRARDIDCRVAMMTAVEPDTDIVDMPFDAYLVKPVTETEVKETVEELLFRSSFESEVREYFALESTEEVLDSREVDELREPEALDELRSRLGAVRAEHEAAIQNRERQLDRLNRVNDLIRDVDRALIDARTRDEIEQTVCDAVADAHEAAYVLRRTAAGVLRCTAQTGLDCEPTDVDHSVVDDVFDPNDPDEVYVFDDISADHRDAVFGERAAEFDDVSGLCVPISYQGTVYGALTVFDERGEFDEESAGLFSDLGATVGNGINAAQSKRLLNGDSVVELEFRLEVDADALTVLSAEIGCDLSLNGVAQVDDGITCFVTVEGVPGSDLVEAAVASDRITTVRVVTDAPDGSVLEIRLDESSVLLTAIDHGASIEALELSEGSGSLALHVAADADHGAIVDAVSGSEPGVSVVAKREVEQSTQSTESFRHELDAKLTARQKTVLETSFVSGYFEWPRGSTAEEVADSLGISPPTLHEHLRSAERKLIEAYFEELNPAPADD
;
A
#
# COMPACT_ATOMS: atom_id res chain seq x y z
N MET A 1 -8.06 -8.91 18.16
CA MET A 1 -8.04 -10.37 17.98
C MET A 1 -7.06 -10.62 16.86
N VAL A 2 -5.84 -11.01 17.23
CA VAL A 2 -4.68 -11.11 16.35
C VAL A 2 -4.79 -12.42 15.57
N THR A 3 -4.82 -12.34 14.24
CA THR A 3 -4.49 -13.47 13.37
C THR A 3 -3.33 -13.04 12.51
N GLU A 4 -2.14 -13.37 12.98
CA GLU A 4 -0.87 -13.26 12.28
C GLU A 4 -0.96 -13.95 10.91
N ARG A 5 -0.65 -13.18 9.87
CA ARG A 5 -0.16 -13.67 8.59
C ARG A 5 1.09 -14.51 8.87
N SER A 6 1.01 -15.82 8.68
CA SER A 6 2.20 -16.67 8.63
C SER A 6 2.86 -16.53 7.26
N ALA A 7 4.12 -16.12 7.34
CA ALA A 7 5.14 -16.01 6.31
C ALA A 7 5.10 -17.09 5.21
N GLY A 8 5.54 -16.69 4.02
CA GLY A 8 5.93 -17.61 2.95
C GLY A 8 6.84 -18.70 3.48
N GLY A 9 6.37 -19.94 3.40
CA GLY A 9 7.20 -21.09 3.63
C GLY A 9 8.13 -21.26 2.44
N HIS A 10 9.41 -20.97 2.63
CA HIS A 10 10.44 -21.79 1.97
C HIS A 10 10.05 -23.26 2.14
N PRO A 11 10.18 -24.13 1.11
CA PRO A 11 9.96 -25.55 1.32
C PRO A 11 10.90 -25.96 2.45
N ASP A 12 10.27 -26.29 3.56
CA ASP A 12 10.89 -26.61 4.83
C ASP A 12 11.94 -27.68 4.53
N GLN A 13 13.20 -27.33 4.76
CA GLN A 13 14.36 -28.20 4.66
C GLN A 13 14.22 -29.28 5.73
N ARG A 14 13.31 -30.24 5.50
CA ARG A 14 13.40 -31.53 6.15
C ARG A 14 14.66 -32.14 5.56
N VAL A 15 15.76 -32.10 6.31
CA VAL A 15 16.81 -33.11 6.18
C VAL A 15 16.19 -34.43 6.69
N ALA A 16 15.20 -34.93 5.96
CA ALA A 16 14.88 -36.34 5.95
C ALA A 16 16.07 -36.99 5.21
N GLU A 17 16.62 -38.08 5.75
CA GLU A 17 17.58 -38.88 5.00
C GLU A 17 16.92 -39.25 3.66
N GLN A 18 17.48 -38.74 2.57
CA GLN A 18 16.93 -38.98 1.23
C GLN A 18 17.16 -40.45 0.89
N THR A 19 16.10 -41.15 0.50
CA THR A 19 16.13 -42.61 0.30
C THR A 19 16.42 -42.93 -1.16
N VAL A 20 17.52 -43.67 -1.39
CA VAL A 20 17.94 -44.13 -2.72
C VAL A 20 17.78 -45.64 -2.79
N LEU A 21 17.00 -46.13 -3.74
CA LEU A 21 16.84 -47.55 -4.02
C LEU A 21 17.69 -47.95 -5.22
N VAL A 22 18.64 -48.86 -5.01
CA VAL A 22 19.46 -49.45 -6.08
C VAL A 22 18.86 -50.80 -6.48
N VAL A 23 18.51 -50.97 -7.74
CA VAL A 23 17.85 -52.14 -8.29
C VAL A 23 18.72 -52.77 -9.39
N ASP A 24 19.27 -53.94 -9.14
CA ASP A 24 20.17 -54.64 -10.07
C ASP A 24 20.17 -56.15 -9.78
N ASP A 25 20.11 -57.03 -10.80
CA ASP A 25 20.21 -58.48 -10.56
C ASP A 25 21.64 -58.96 -10.29
N ASP A 26 22.65 -58.13 -10.55
CA ASP A 26 24.02 -58.31 -10.09
C ASP A 26 24.18 -57.80 -8.64
N GLU A 27 24.12 -58.73 -7.68
CA GLU A 27 24.25 -58.44 -6.25
C GLU A 27 25.54 -57.68 -5.92
N ASP A 28 26.65 -58.00 -6.59
CA ASP A 28 27.95 -57.37 -6.34
C ASP A 28 27.93 -55.89 -6.78
N LEU A 29 27.27 -55.58 -7.90
CA LEU A 29 27.14 -54.20 -8.39
C LEU A 29 26.16 -53.38 -7.53
N ALA A 30 25.00 -53.94 -7.18
CA ALA A 30 24.05 -53.29 -6.28
C ALA A 30 24.68 -52.94 -4.93
N ASP A 31 25.44 -53.87 -4.33
CA ASP A 31 26.13 -53.64 -3.06
C ASP A 31 27.28 -52.64 -3.19
N THR A 32 27.94 -52.60 -4.36
CA THR A 32 28.98 -51.60 -4.66
C THR A 32 28.40 -50.20 -4.78
N CYS A 33 27.30 -50.03 -5.51
CA CYS A 33 26.56 -48.76 -5.58
C CYS A 33 26.03 -48.33 -4.21
N ARG A 34 25.53 -49.29 -3.42
CA ARG A 34 25.17 -49.05 -2.01
C ARG A 34 26.36 -48.49 -1.25
N TYR A 35 27.51 -49.17 -1.27
CA TYR A 35 28.72 -48.72 -0.57
C TYR A 35 29.19 -47.34 -1.02
N TRP A 36 29.09 -47.01 -2.31
CA TRP A 36 29.44 -45.69 -2.82
C TRP A 36 28.54 -44.59 -2.25
N LEU A 37 27.23 -44.85 -2.15
CA LEU A 37 26.23 -43.88 -1.71
C LEU A 37 26.05 -43.85 -0.18
N ASP A 38 26.47 -44.90 0.53
CA ASP A 38 26.37 -45.05 1.99
C ASP A 38 27.23 -43.98 2.70
N GLY A 39 26.57 -43.00 3.31
CA GLY A 39 27.19 -41.83 3.94
C GLY A 39 26.18 -41.03 4.77
N GLU A 40 26.59 -39.90 5.38
CA GLU A 40 25.73 -39.11 6.29
C GLU A 40 24.50 -38.43 5.62
N ARG A 41 24.31 -38.59 4.30
CA ARG A 41 23.36 -37.82 3.48
C ARG A 41 22.22 -38.64 2.87
N PHE A 42 22.42 -39.95 2.64
CA PHE A 42 21.46 -40.81 1.94
C PHE A 42 21.18 -42.10 2.73
N SER A 43 19.91 -42.51 2.78
CA SER A 43 19.53 -43.86 3.19
C SER A 43 19.49 -44.75 1.94
N VAL A 44 20.36 -45.75 1.86
CA VAL A 44 20.46 -46.58 0.64
C VAL A 44 19.88 -47.96 0.86
N GLU A 45 18.93 -48.33 0.00
CA GLU A 45 18.31 -49.66 -0.07
C GLU A 45 18.72 -50.39 -1.35
N THR A 46 18.73 -51.72 -1.32
CA THR A 46 19.08 -52.56 -2.47
C THR A 46 17.98 -53.55 -2.78
N ALA A 47 17.68 -53.76 -4.06
CA ALA A 47 16.78 -54.80 -4.56
C ALA A 47 17.45 -55.60 -5.70
N TYR A 48 17.55 -56.92 -5.52
CA TYR A 48 18.31 -57.79 -6.41
C TYR A 48 17.48 -58.34 -7.58
N GLY A 49 16.61 -57.50 -8.16
CA GLY A 49 15.68 -57.89 -9.23
C GLY A 49 14.33 -57.19 -9.15
N GLY A 50 13.56 -57.21 -10.25
CA GLY A 50 12.32 -56.44 -10.38
C GLY A 50 11.21 -56.81 -9.39
N GLU A 51 11.04 -58.09 -9.04
CA GLU A 51 10.05 -58.49 -8.01
C GLU A 51 10.36 -57.85 -6.64
N ALA A 52 11.63 -57.91 -6.23
CA ALA A 52 12.08 -57.33 -4.98
C ALA A 52 12.04 -55.79 -5.00
N ALA A 53 12.16 -55.18 -6.18
CA ALA A 53 12.01 -53.74 -6.36
C ALA A 53 10.56 -53.31 -6.13
N LEU A 54 9.60 -53.98 -6.76
CA LEU A 54 8.18 -53.66 -6.64
C LEU A 54 7.61 -53.88 -5.22
N ASP A 55 8.22 -54.76 -4.45
CA ASP A 55 7.90 -55.00 -3.03
C ASP A 55 8.46 -53.90 -2.09
N ARG A 56 9.50 -53.17 -2.51
CA ARG A 56 10.21 -52.17 -1.70
C ARG A 56 9.92 -50.73 -2.11
N ILE A 57 9.51 -50.51 -3.35
CA ILE A 57 9.16 -49.18 -3.87
C ILE A 57 7.88 -48.68 -3.21
N ASP A 58 7.96 -47.53 -2.56
CA ASP A 58 6.84 -46.76 -2.02
C ASP A 58 7.14 -45.25 -2.07
N ASP A 59 6.20 -44.43 -1.58
CA ASP A 59 6.28 -42.96 -1.59
C ASP A 59 7.43 -42.37 -0.75
N SER A 60 8.17 -43.21 0.00
CA SER A 60 9.35 -42.77 0.76
C SER A 60 10.65 -42.84 -0.03
N VAL A 61 10.65 -43.47 -1.20
CA VAL A 61 11.82 -43.57 -2.09
C VAL A 61 11.93 -42.30 -2.93
N ASP A 62 13.05 -41.58 -2.81
CA ASP A 62 13.29 -40.33 -3.56
C ASP A 62 13.94 -40.58 -4.93
N VAL A 63 14.86 -41.55 -5.00
CA VAL A 63 15.60 -41.90 -6.23
C VAL A 63 15.70 -43.41 -6.40
N VAL A 64 15.55 -43.90 -7.63
CA VAL A 64 15.74 -45.28 -8.03
C VAL A 64 16.85 -45.35 -9.07
N LEU A 65 17.91 -46.14 -8.81
CA LEU A 65 18.88 -46.56 -9.81
C LEU A 65 18.47 -47.93 -10.33
N LEU A 66 18.00 -48.02 -11.57
CA LEU A 66 17.27 -49.18 -12.08
C LEU A 66 18.01 -49.88 -13.22
N ASP A 67 18.39 -51.14 -13.05
CA ASP A 67 18.85 -51.95 -14.18
C ASP A 67 17.70 -52.24 -15.14
N ARG A 68 17.95 -51.98 -16.42
CA ARG A 68 17.03 -52.27 -17.51
C ARG A 68 16.84 -53.78 -17.72
N ARG A 69 17.91 -54.57 -17.62
CA ARG A 69 17.89 -55.99 -18.00
C ARG A 69 17.99 -56.94 -16.81
N MET A 70 16.87 -57.11 -16.12
CA MET A 70 16.75 -58.08 -15.05
C MET A 70 15.94 -59.32 -15.45
N PRO A 71 16.19 -60.50 -14.85
CA PRO A 71 15.38 -61.70 -15.02
C PRO A 71 13.96 -61.53 -14.46
N THR A 72 13.01 -62.25 -15.06
CA THR A 72 11.59 -62.33 -14.64
C THR A 72 10.78 -61.05 -14.87
N ILE A 73 11.16 -59.94 -14.24
CA ILE A 73 10.56 -58.60 -14.43
C ILE A 73 11.66 -57.66 -14.91
N SER A 74 11.47 -57.02 -16.06
CA SER A 74 12.46 -56.10 -16.63
C SER A 74 12.44 -54.74 -15.94
N GLY A 75 13.50 -53.95 -16.09
CA GLY A 75 13.51 -52.57 -15.59
C GLY A 75 12.45 -51.69 -16.26
N ASP A 76 12.16 -51.95 -17.54
CA ASP A 76 11.10 -51.25 -18.27
C ASP A 76 9.72 -51.49 -17.59
N ASP A 77 9.43 -52.76 -17.23
CA ASP A 77 8.19 -53.12 -16.51
C ASP A 77 8.12 -52.49 -15.10
N VAL A 78 9.25 -52.37 -14.41
CA VAL A 78 9.33 -51.72 -13.09
C VAL A 78 9.06 -50.22 -13.22
N LEU A 79 9.64 -49.55 -14.22
CA LEU A 79 9.43 -48.14 -14.49
C LEU A 79 7.96 -47.84 -14.80
N ASP A 80 7.33 -48.64 -15.65
CA ASP A 80 5.91 -48.50 -15.98
C ASP A 80 5.02 -48.64 -14.73
N GLU A 81 5.33 -49.60 -13.85
CA GLU A 81 4.59 -49.82 -12.61
C GLU A 81 4.80 -48.68 -11.58
N ILE A 82 6.01 -48.11 -11.48
CA ILE A 82 6.28 -46.90 -10.67
C ILE A 82 5.36 -45.77 -11.12
N ARG A 83 5.29 -45.50 -12.42
CA ARG A 83 4.46 -44.43 -12.97
C ARG A 83 2.97 -44.73 -12.87
N ALA A 84 2.55 -45.99 -13.05
CA ALA A 84 1.16 -46.40 -12.89
C ALA A 84 0.66 -46.26 -11.44
N ARG A 85 1.56 -46.37 -10.45
CA ARG A 85 1.28 -46.15 -9.03
C ARG A 85 1.34 -44.68 -8.60
N ASP A 86 1.68 -43.76 -9.50
CA ASP A 86 1.84 -42.32 -9.24
C ASP A 86 2.90 -42.02 -8.15
N ILE A 87 3.96 -42.81 -8.11
CA ILE A 87 5.06 -42.64 -7.15
C ILE A 87 6.02 -41.56 -7.68
N ASP A 88 6.17 -40.47 -6.93
CA ASP A 88 6.99 -39.30 -7.30
C ASP A 88 8.49 -39.50 -7.00
N CYS A 89 9.02 -40.68 -7.34
CA CYS A 89 10.45 -40.95 -7.27
C CYS A 89 11.15 -40.66 -8.60
N ARG A 90 12.40 -40.22 -8.55
CA ARG A 90 13.25 -40.03 -9.74
C ARG A 90 13.89 -41.35 -10.14
N VAL A 91 13.96 -41.66 -11.44
CA VAL A 91 14.50 -42.94 -11.93
C VAL A 91 15.67 -42.70 -12.87
N ALA A 92 16.86 -43.19 -12.49
CA ALA A 92 18.00 -43.33 -13.38
C ALA A 92 18.07 -44.76 -13.91
N MET A 93 18.04 -44.95 -15.22
CA MET A 93 18.33 -46.26 -15.82
C MET A 93 19.83 -46.52 -15.75
N MET A 94 20.27 -47.64 -15.20
CA MET A 94 21.68 -48.02 -15.10
C MET A 94 21.89 -49.36 -15.81
N THR A 95 22.46 -49.37 -17.01
CA THR A 95 22.39 -50.57 -17.87
C THR A 95 23.63 -50.77 -18.74
N ALA A 96 23.94 -52.02 -19.05
CA ALA A 96 24.95 -52.37 -20.07
C ALA A 96 24.39 -52.27 -21.51
N VAL A 97 23.10 -51.96 -21.64
CA VAL A 97 22.46 -51.71 -22.93
C VAL A 97 22.81 -50.31 -23.37
N GLU A 98 23.49 -50.25 -24.50
CA GLU A 98 23.71 -49.01 -25.21
C GLU A 98 22.37 -48.35 -25.58
N PRO A 99 22.22 -47.04 -25.31
CA PRO A 99 20.98 -46.31 -25.56
C PRO A 99 20.65 -46.27 -27.06
N ASP A 100 19.40 -46.51 -27.42
CA ASP A 100 18.88 -46.42 -28.79
C ASP A 100 17.53 -45.69 -28.73
N THR A 101 16.93 -45.46 -29.89
CA THR A 101 15.68 -44.71 -30.09
C THR A 101 14.47 -45.23 -29.30
N ASP A 102 14.53 -46.46 -28.80
CA ASP A 102 13.50 -47.06 -27.93
C ASP A 102 13.39 -46.39 -26.55
N ILE A 103 14.38 -45.58 -26.15
CA ILE A 103 14.35 -44.85 -24.89
C ILE A 103 13.55 -43.54 -24.96
N VAL A 104 13.23 -43.04 -26.17
CA VAL A 104 12.58 -41.72 -26.37
C VAL A 104 11.24 -41.61 -25.64
N ASP A 105 10.48 -42.70 -25.60
CA ASP A 105 9.16 -42.74 -24.96
C ASP A 105 9.20 -43.25 -23.50
N MET A 106 10.38 -43.55 -22.97
CA MET A 106 10.51 -44.09 -21.61
C MET A 106 10.54 -42.94 -20.58
N PRO A 107 9.70 -42.98 -19.52
CA PRO A 107 9.59 -41.89 -18.55
C PRO A 107 10.67 -41.93 -17.45
N PHE A 108 11.95 -42.02 -17.84
CA PHE A 108 13.10 -41.96 -16.93
C PHE A 108 13.66 -40.53 -16.82
N ASP A 109 14.42 -40.27 -15.76
CA ASP A 109 14.98 -38.95 -15.44
C ASP A 109 16.50 -38.86 -15.75
N ALA A 110 17.22 -39.98 -15.77
CA ALA A 110 18.63 -40.07 -16.18
C ALA A 110 18.99 -41.45 -16.78
N TYR A 111 20.09 -41.55 -17.52
CA TYR A 111 20.59 -42.82 -18.11
C TYR A 111 22.10 -42.97 -17.91
N LEU A 112 22.52 -44.10 -17.33
CA LEU A 112 23.91 -44.46 -17.04
C LEU A 112 24.28 -45.75 -17.77
N VAL A 113 25.36 -45.69 -18.55
CA VAL A 113 25.89 -46.86 -19.27
C VAL A 113 26.95 -47.57 -18.42
N LYS A 114 26.76 -48.86 -18.14
CA LYS A 114 27.74 -49.69 -17.43
C LYS A 114 28.98 -49.92 -18.32
N PRO A 115 30.22 -49.88 -17.79
CA PRO A 115 30.58 -49.80 -16.36
C PRO A 115 30.51 -48.37 -15.81
N VAL A 116 29.89 -48.23 -14.62
CA VAL A 116 29.75 -46.95 -13.90
C VAL A 116 30.84 -46.78 -12.84
N THR A 117 31.17 -45.53 -12.52
CA THR A 117 32.11 -45.14 -11.47
C THR A 117 31.40 -44.55 -10.25
N GLU A 118 32.09 -44.50 -9.11
CA GLU A 118 31.59 -43.86 -7.88
C GLU A 118 31.15 -42.41 -8.12
N THR A 119 31.92 -41.65 -8.91
CA THR A 119 31.62 -40.25 -9.22
C THR A 119 30.34 -40.12 -10.05
N GLU A 120 30.22 -40.91 -11.12
CA GLU A 120 29.04 -40.86 -11.99
C GLU A 120 27.75 -41.19 -11.23
N VAL A 121 27.77 -42.24 -10.40
CA VAL A 121 26.60 -42.62 -9.60
C VAL A 121 26.22 -41.53 -8.59
N LYS A 122 27.21 -40.91 -7.93
CA LYS A 122 26.95 -39.83 -6.96
C LYS A 122 26.39 -38.57 -7.63
N GLU A 123 27.02 -38.13 -8.71
CA GLU A 123 26.59 -36.92 -9.43
C GLU A 123 25.17 -37.08 -9.97
N THR A 124 24.83 -38.23 -10.56
CA THR A 124 23.47 -38.51 -11.02
C THR A 124 22.44 -38.49 -9.89
N VAL A 125 22.73 -39.09 -8.74
CA VAL A 125 21.80 -39.08 -7.59
C VAL A 125 21.61 -37.66 -7.06
N GLU A 126 22.68 -36.90 -6.90
CA GLU A 126 22.61 -35.51 -6.42
C GLU A 126 21.86 -34.60 -7.39
N GLU A 127 22.07 -34.78 -8.69
CA GLU A 127 21.36 -34.07 -9.74
C GLU A 127 19.86 -34.39 -9.74
N LEU A 128 19.47 -35.66 -9.63
CA LEU A 128 18.07 -36.07 -9.59
C LEU A 128 17.33 -35.53 -8.36
N LEU A 129 17.99 -35.50 -7.21
CA LEU A 129 17.44 -34.91 -5.98
C LEU A 129 17.34 -33.39 -6.05
N PHE A 130 18.26 -32.72 -6.75
CA PHE A 130 18.13 -31.29 -7.01
C PHE A 130 16.95 -31.04 -7.97
N ARG A 131 16.83 -31.84 -9.03
CA ARG A 131 15.76 -31.76 -10.03
C ARG A 131 14.37 -32.06 -9.47
N SER A 132 14.25 -32.84 -8.39
CA SER A 132 12.96 -33.12 -7.76
C SER A 132 12.32 -31.93 -7.04
N SER A 133 13.09 -30.86 -6.80
CA SER A 133 12.60 -29.62 -6.20
C SER A 133 11.91 -28.65 -7.17
N PHE A 134 11.92 -28.95 -8.48
CA PHE A 134 11.29 -28.09 -9.51
C PHE A 134 9.88 -28.55 -9.91
N GLU A 135 9.08 -27.60 -10.41
CA GLU A 135 7.73 -27.84 -10.94
C GLU A 135 7.74 -28.84 -12.12
N SER A 136 6.62 -29.54 -12.33
CA SER A 136 6.48 -30.64 -13.29
C SER A 136 6.85 -30.27 -14.74
N GLU A 137 6.70 -29.01 -15.13
CA GLU A 137 7.01 -28.50 -16.47
C GLU A 137 8.52 -28.35 -16.70
N VAL A 138 9.28 -28.00 -15.66
CA VAL A 138 10.75 -27.95 -15.68
C VAL A 138 11.33 -29.38 -15.64
N ARG A 139 10.60 -30.32 -15.03
CA ARG A 139 10.96 -31.74 -14.96
C ARG A 139 10.92 -32.42 -16.33
N GLU A 140 9.88 -32.17 -17.13
CA GLU A 140 9.78 -32.68 -18.50
C GLU A 140 10.93 -32.14 -19.39
N TYR A 141 11.27 -30.86 -19.23
CA TYR A 141 12.40 -30.24 -19.93
C TYR A 141 13.72 -30.99 -19.68
N PHE A 142 14.06 -31.25 -18.42
CA PHE A 142 15.30 -31.94 -18.06
C PHE A 142 15.34 -33.41 -18.51
N ALA A 143 14.21 -34.13 -18.50
CA ALA A 143 14.15 -35.50 -18.99
C ALA A 143 14.38 -35.59 -20.52
N LEU A 144 13.76 -34.66 -21.28
CA LEU A 144 13.95 -34.57 -22.72
C LEU A 144 15.39 -34.17 -23.09
N GLU A 145 15.99 -33.23 -22.34
CA GLU A 145 17.38 -32.81 -22.53
C GLU A 145 18.36 -33.95 -22.22
N SER A 146 18.18 -34.68 -21.12
CA SER A 146 19.00 -35.85 -20.81
C SER A 146 18.86 -36.96 -21.86
N THR A 147 17.67 -37.15 -22.44
CA THR A 147 17.46 -38.10 -23.55
C THR A 147 18.17 -37.63 -24.82
N GLU A 148 18.16 -36.34 -25.13
CA GLU A 148 18.89 -35.75 -26.27
C GLU A 148 20.40 -35.97 -26.10
N GLU A 149 20.99 -35.60 -24.97
CA GLU A 149 22.44 -35.72 -24.72
C GLU A 149 22.95 -37.15 -24.85
N VAL A 150 22.18 -38.11 -24.32
CA VAL A 150 22.50 -39.53 -24.39
C VAL A 150 22.50 -40.02 -25.84
N LEU A 151 21.54 -39.58 -26.65
CA LEU A 151 21.43 -39.95 -28.07
C LEU A 151 22.43 -39.19 -28.97
N ASP A 152 22.76 -37.94 -28.65
CA ASP A 152 23.74 -37.11 -29.38
C ASP A 152 25.18 -37.62 -29.24
N SER A 153 25.46 -38.41 -28.20
CA SER A 153 26.74 -39.08 -28.03
C SER A 153 27.00 -40.20 -29.06
N ARG A 154 26.02 -40.53 -29.92
CA ARG A 154 26.09 -41.60 -30.93
C ARG A 154 26.21 -41.08 -32.37
N GLU A 155 26.79 -41.89 -33.25
CA GLU A 155 26.69 -41.63 -34.69
C GLU A 155 25.26 -41.90 -35.14
N VAL A 156 24.60 -40.90 -35.74
CA VAL A 156 23.17 -40.94 -36.15
C VAL A 156 22.85 -42.14 -37.05
N ASP A 157 23.83 -42.63 -37.81
CA ASP A 157 23.70 -43.79 -38.70
C ASP A 157 23.63 -45.15 -37.96
N GLU A 158 23.92 -45.18 -36.65
CA GLU A 158 23.85 -46.38 -35.80
C GLU A 158 22.53 -46.52 -35.03
N LEU A 159 21.67 -45.50 -35.06
CA LEU A 159 20.34 -45.51 -34.44
C LEU A 159 19.35 -46.33 -35.27
N ARG A 160 18.45 -47.07 -34.60
CA ARG A 160 17.42 -47.87 -35.30
C ARG A 160 16.40 -47.01 -36.04
N GLU A 161 15.96 -45.91 -35.42
CA GLU A 161 14.92 -45.03 -35.95
C GLU A 161 15.34 -43.55 -35.83
N PRO A 162 16.15 -43.02 -36.77
CA PRO A 162 16.63 -41.63 -36.71
C PRO A 162 15.50 -40.58 -36.65
N GLU A 163 14.31 -40.90 -37.16
CA GLU A 163 13.12 -40.03 -37.12
C GLU A 163 12.64 -39.74 -35.69
N ALA A 164 12.84 -40.67 -34.74
CA ALA A 164 12.47 -40.47 -33.34
C ALA A 164 13.35 -39.42 -32.64
N LEU A 165 14.62 -39.30 -33.05
CA LEU A 165 15.52 -38.25 -32.56
C LEU A 165 15.09 -36.86 -33.07
N ASP A 166 14.63 -36.77 -34.31
CA ASP A 166 14.10 -35.52 -34.87
C ASP A 166 12.80 -35.08 -34.17
N GLU A 167 11.91 -36.03 -33.83
CA GLU A 167 10.70 -35.76 -33.05
C GLU A 167 11.02 -35.27 -31.62
N LEU A 168 11.96 -35.94 -30.94
CA LEU A 168 12.46 -35.53 -29.63
C LEU A 168 13.01 -34.09 -29.65
N ARG A 169 13.87 -33.76 -30.62
CA ARG A 169 14.43 -32.41 -30.78
C ARG A 169 13.35 -31.37 -31.04
N SER A 170 12.33 -31.72 -31.83
CA SER A 170 11.19 -30.82 -32.06
C SER A 170 10.39 -30.58 -30.77
N ARG A 171 10.16 -31.62 -29.96
CA ARG A 171 9.45 -31.50 -28.68
C ARG A 171 10.24 -30.68 -27.66
N LEU A 172 11.53 -30.96 -27.51
CA LEU A 172 12.43 -30.21 -26.64
C LEU A 172 12.52 -28.74 -27.06
N GLY A 173 12.58 -28.46 -28.38
CA GLY A 173 12.53 -27.09 -28.91
C GLY A 173 11.23 -26.35 -28.57
N ALA A 174 10.08 -27.03 -28.59
CA ALA A 174 8.81 -26.44 -28.20
C ALA A 174 8.76 -26.11 -26.70
N VAL A 175 9.17 -27.05 -25.85
CA VAL A 175 9.22 -26.87 -24.39
C VAL A 175 10.20 -25.74 -24.01
N ARG A 176 11.38 -25.67 -24.65
CA ARG A 176 12.34 -24.56 -24.47
C ARG A 176 11.71 -23.21 -24.81
N ALA A 177 11.02 -23.12 -25.94
CA ALA A 177 10.40 -21.88 -26.39
C ALA A 177 9.27 -21.40 -25.44
N GLU A 178 8.49 -22.34 -24.91
CA GLU A 178 7.42 -22.05 -23.94
C GLU A 178 7.98 -21.54 -22.60
N HIS A 179 8.99 -22.21 -22.05
CA HIS A 179 9.65 -21.78 -20.80
C HIS A 179 10.31 -20.41 -20.94
N GLU A 180 11.05 -20.19 -22.03
CA GLU A 180 11.70 -18.90 -22.30
C GLU A 180 10.64 -17.78 -22.42
N ALA A 181 9.51 -18.04 -23.07
CA ALA A 181 8.42 -17.08 -23.16
C ALA A 181 7.79 -16.79 -21.78
N ALA A 182 7.63 -17.80 -20.93
CA ALA A 182 7.08 -17.65 -19.58
C ALA A 182 8.02 -16.83 -18.67
N ILE A 183 9.33 -17.09 -18.71
CA ILE A 183 10.35 -16.33 -17.96
C ILE A 183 10.32 -14.87 -18.40
N GLN A 184 10.37 -14.61 -19.71
CA GLN A 184 10.34 -13.25 -20.22
C GLN A 184 9.05 -12.52 -19.83
N ASN A 185 7.90 -13.21 -19.78
CA ASN A 185 6.65 -12.61 -19.33
C ASN A 185 6.69 -12.24 -17.84
N ARG A 186 7.26 -13.12 -17.01
CA ARG A 186 7.45 -12.89 -15.57
C ARG A 186 8.39 -11.72 -15.30
N GLU A 187 9.50 -11.63 -16.03
CA GLU A 187 10.45 -10.52 -15.94
C GLU A 187 9.79 -9.19 -16.31
N ARG A 188 9.04 -9.15 -17.42
CA ARG A 188 8.27 -7.96 -17.81
C ARG A 188 7.28 -7.53 -16.72
N GLN A 189 6.58 -8.47 -16.09
CA GLN A 189 5.64 -8.18 -14.99
C GLN A 189 6.37 -7.57 -13.78
N LEU A 190 7.53 -8.12 -13.39
CA LEU A 190 8.33 -7.62 -12.28
C LEU A 190 8.89 -6.22 -12.55
N ASP A 191 9.39 -5.98 -13.76
CA ASP A 191 9.89 -4.65 -14.16
C ASP A 191 8.77 -3.61 -14.12
N ARG A 192 7.56 -3.97 -14.57
CA ARG A 192 6.37 -3.10 -14.48
C ARG A 192 6.04 -2.75 -13.03
N LEU A 193 5.96 -3.75 -12.15
CA LEU A 193 5.66 -3.54 -10.73
C LEU A 193 6.71 -2.69 -10.00
N ASN A 194 8.00 -2.89 -10.30
CA ASN A 194 9.06 -2.10 -9.70
C ASN A 194 8.97 -0.63 -10.15
N ARG A 195 8.67 -0.38 -11.43
CA ARG A 195 8.51 0.97 -11.97
C ARG A 195 7.38 1.74 -11.26
N VAL A 196 6.21 1.12 -11.09
CA VAL A 196 5.07 1.75 -10.40
C VAL A 196 5.39 2.00 -8.91
N ASN A 197 6.06 1.07 -8.23
CA ASN A 197 6.46 1.28 -6.83
C ASN A 197 7.48 2.41 -6.65
N ASP A 198 8.42 2.56 -7.59
CA ASP A 198 9.39 3.66 -7.55
C ASP A 198 8.69 5.01 -7.85
N LEU A 199 7.73 5.03 -8.78
CA LEU A 199 6.87 6.20 -9.03
C LEU A 199 6.14 6.66 -7.77
N ILE A 200 5.50 5.74 -7.03
CA ILE A 200 4.80 6.08 -5.77
C ILE A 200 5.77 6.72 -4.78
N ARG A 201 6.97 6.18 -4.61
CA ARG A 201 7.98 6.71 -3.68
C ARG A 201 8.49 8.09 -4.09
N ASP A 202 8.64 8.33 -5.39
CA ASP A 202 9.09 9.61 -5.89
C ASP A 202 8.01 10.68 -5.70
N VAL A 203 6.74 10.33 -5.93
CA VAL A 203 5.60 11.20 -5.61
C VAL A 203 5.51 11.44 -4.09
N ASP A 204 5.61 10.42 -3.24
CA ASP A 204 5.62 10.57 -1.79
C ASP A 204 6.66 11.57 -1.31
N ARG A 205 7.88 11.47 -1.86
CA ARG A 205 8.97 12.39 -1.51
C ARG A 205 8.69 13.81 -2.01
N ALA A 206 8.16 13.94 -3.22
CA ALA A 206 7.77 15.23 -3.78
C ALA A 206 6.67 15.93 -2.96
N LEU A 207 5.68 15.17 -2.49
CA LEU A 207 4.58 15.70 -1.69
C LEU A 207 5.04 16.28 -0.34
N ILE A 208 6.12 15.75 0.25
CA ILE A 208 6.68 16.27 1.52
C ILE A 208 7.20 17.70 1.36
N ASP A 209 7.83 18.02 0.22
CA ASP A 209 8.46 19.33 -0.02
C ASP A 209 7.50 20.36 -0.62
N ALA A 210 6.42 19.90 -1.26
CA ALA A 210 5.44 20.77 -1.89
C ALA A 210 4.66 21.60 -0.87
N ARG A 211 4.45 22.89 -1.18
CA ARG A 211 3.78 23.84 -0.27
C ARG A 211 2.42 24.29 -0.78
N THR A 212 2.13 24.00 -2.03
CA THR A 212 0.95 24.47 -2.73
C THR A 212 0.31 23.35 -3.51
N ARG A 213 -1.00 23.42 -3.70
CA ARG A 213 -1.74 22.48 -4.54
C ARG A 213 -1.20 22.47 -5.97
N ASP A 214 -0.90 23.64 -6.54
CA ASP A 214 -0.34 23.74 -7.91
C ASP A 214 1.03 23.05 -8.02
N GLU A 215 1.90 23.19 -7.03
CA GLU A 215 3.20 22.48 -6.97
C GLU A 215 3.02 20.97 -6.85
N ILE A 216 2.07 20.51 -6.02
CA ILE A 216 1.73 19.09 -5.88
C ILE A 216 1.30 18.52 -7.22
N GLU A 217 0.29 19.13 -7.85
CA GLU A 217 -0.29 18.64 -9.11
C GLU A 217 0.77 18.58 -10.22
N GLN A 218 1.63 19.59 -10.35
CA GLN A 218 2.70 19.58 -11.35
C GLN A 218 3.76 18.53 -11.06
N THR A 219 4.16 18.35 -9.79
CA THR A 219 5.19 17.37 -9.45
C THR A 219 4.70 15.93 -9.66
N VAL A 220 3.41 15.68 -9.43
CA VAL A 220 2.79 14.39 -9.77
C VAL A 220 2.84 14.15 -11.28
N CYS A 221 2.45 15.13 -12.10
CA CYS A 221 2.53 15.00 -13.56
C CYS A 221 3.98 14.74 -14.03
N ASP A 222 4.96 15.45 -13.47
CA ASP A 222 6.36 15.28 -13.82
C ASP A 222 6.88 13.87 -13.45
N ALA A 223 6.58 13.40 -12.24
CA ALA A 223 6.99 12.08 -11.80
C ALA A 223 6.34 10.96 -12.63
N VAL A 224 5.04 11.08 -12.95
CA VAL A 224 4.33 10.08 -13.76
C VAL A 224 4.86 10.09 -15.20
N ALA A 225 5.12 11.26 -15.79
CA ALA A 225 5.63 11.38 -17.15
C ALA A 225 7.12 10.98 -17.31
N ASP A 226 7.84 10.75 -16.21
CA ASP A 226 9.16 10.09 -16.27
C ASP A 226 9.03 8.57 -16.54
N ALA A 227 7.91 7.97 -16.14
CA ALA A 227 7.64 6.53 -16.28
C ALA A 227 6.72 6.20 -17.46
N HIS A 228 5.86 7.15 -17.85
CA HIS A 228 4.81 7.05 -18.87
C HIS A 228 4.87 8.21 -19.88
N GLU A 229 4.16 8.10 -20.99
CA GLU A 229 4.24 9.00 -22.14
C GLU A 229 3.73 10.41 -21.81
N ALA A 230 2.67 10.48 -21.02
CA ALA A 230 2.04 11.72 -20.62
C ALA A 230 1.16 11.55 -19.39
N ALA A 231 1.01 12.63 -18.62
CA ALA A 231 0.06 12.72 -17.53
C ALA A 231 -0.53 14.13 -17.42
N TYR A 232 -1.77 14.23 -16.97
CA TYR A 232 -2.38 15.49 -16.58
C TYR A 232 -3.28 15.35 -15.36
N VAL A 233 -3.44 16.44 -14.62
CA VAL A 233 -4.35 16.54 -13.48
C VAL A 233 -5.51 17.46 -13.82
N LEU A 234 -6.72 16.94 -13.67
CA LEU A 234 -7.96 17.70 -13.69
C LEU A 234 -8.34 18.13 -12.28
N ARG A 235 -8.43 19.44 -12.06
CA ARG A 235 -8.99 20.01 -10.84
C ARG A 235 -10.49 20.15 -10.99
N ARG A 236 -11.25 19.67 -10.01
CA ARG A 236 -12.67 20.01 -9.88
C ARG A 236 -12.79 21.46 -9.41
N THR A 237 -13.46 22.28 -10.20
CA THR A 237 -13.72 23.70 -9.89
C THR A 237 -15.01 23.86 -9.08
N ALA A 238 -15.21 25.05 -8.51
CA ALA A 238 -16.41 25.42 -7.77
C ALA A 238 -17.73 25.38 -8.55
N ALA A 239 -17.68 25.26 -9.87
CA ALA A 239 -18.84 25.06 -10.71
C ALA A 239 -19.16 23.56 -10.93
N GLY A 240 -18.43 22.66 -10.28
CA GLY A 240 -18.48 21.21 -10.52
C GLY A 240 -17.84 20.77 -11.84
N VAL A 241 -17.16 21.69 -12.54
CA VAL A 241 -16.52 21.43 -13.83
C VAL A 241 -15.07 21.03 -13.62
N LEU A 242 -14.60 20.01 -14.33
CA LEU A 242 -13.20 19.62 -14.36
C LEU A 242 -12.41 20.58 -15.24
N ARG A 243 -11.19 20.91 -14.82
CA ARG A 243 -10.27 21.72 -15.62
C ARG A 243 -8.86 21.22 -15.41
N CYS A 244 -8.15 20.99 -16.50
CA CYS A 244 -6.73 20.67 -16.41
C CYS A 244 -5.94 21.85 -15.84
N THR A 245 -5.14 21.57 -14.82
CA THR A 245 -4.33 22.55 -14.08
C THR A 245 -2.85 22.24 -14.11
N ALA A 246 -2.48 20.98 -14.35
CA ALA A 246 -1.10 20.54 -14.51
C ALA A 246 -1.02 19.46 -15.59
N GLN A 247 0.08 19.45 -16.32
CA GLN A 247 0.34 18.43 -17.36
C GLN A 247 1.83 18.31 -17.65
N THR A 248 2.23 17.12 -18.08
CA THR A 248 3.58 16.82 -18.58
C THR A 248 3.46 15.81 -19.72
N GLY A 249 4.24 15.99 -20.79
CA GLY A 249 4.20 15.12 -21.97
C GLY A 249 3.16 15.49 -23.05
N LEU A 250 2.33 16.52 -22.82
CA LEU A 250 1.31 17.02 -23.76
C LEU A 250 1.84 18.20 -24.59
N ASP A 251 1.34 18.34 -25.82
CA ASP A 251 1.74 19.37 -26.81
C ASP A 251 0.76 20.58 -26.86
N CYS A 252 0.06 20.83 -25.75
CA CYS A 252 -0.87 21.94 -25.60
C CYS A 252 -0.67 22.67 -24.26
N GLU A 253 -1.31 23.82 -24.05
CA GLU A 253 -1.36 24.43 -22.72
C GLU A 253 -2.38 23.68 -21.84
N PRO A 254 -2.22 23.64 -20.50
CA PRO A 254 -3.17 22.97 -19.61
C PRO A 254 -4.63 23.38 -19.85
N THR A 255 -4.87 24.63 -20.25
CA THR A 255 -6.23 25.13 -20.50
C THR A 255 -6.88 24.63 -21.78
N ASP A 256 -6.08 24.09 -22.70
CA ASP A 256 -6.50 23.62 -24.02
C ASP A 256 -6.54 22.08 -24.11
N VAL A 257 -6.20 21.38 -23.02
CA VAL A 257 -6.29 19.91 -22.94
C VAL A 257 -7.73 19.47 -23.19
N ASP A 258 -7.92 18.71 -24.26
CA ASP A 258 -9.14 17.94 -24.46
C ASP A 258 -9.19 16.84 -23.39
N HIS A 259 -10.25 16.85 -22.59
CA HIS A 259 -10.50 15.86 -21.53
C HIS A 259 -11.90 15.23 -21.69
N SER A 260 -12.47 15.29 -22.91
CA SER A 260 -13.79 14.75 -23.21
C SER A 260 -13.95 13.25 -22.91
N VAL A 261 -12.89 12.46 -23.10
CA VAL A 261 -12.88 11.02 -22.71
C VAL A 261 -13.02 10.84 -21.20
N VAL A 262 -12.59 11.81 -20.40
CA VAL A 262 -12.77 11.77 -18.94
C VAL A 262 -14.15 12.27 -18.56
N ASP A 263 -14.61 13.38 -19.16
CA ASP A 263 -15.93 13.96 -18.87
C ASP A 263 -17.09 12.98 -19.09
N ASP A 264 -16.97 12.07 -20.06
CA ASP A 264 -18.00 11.10 -20.41
C ASP A 264 -18.08 9.90 -19.45
N VAL A 265 -17.00 9.62 -18.71
CA VAL A 265 -16.83 8.35 -17.99
C VAL A 265 -16.60 8.58 -16.49
N PHE A 266 -15.93 9.65 -16.10
CA PHE A 266 -15.56 9.94 -14.72
C PHE A 266 -16.73 10.46 -13.88
N ASP A 267 -17.12 9.73 -12.83
CA ASP A 267 -18.06 10.21 -11.81
C ASP A 267 -17.32 10.93 -10.68
N PRO A 268 -17.42 12.27 -10.58
CA PRO A 268 -16.78 13.02 -9.50
C PRO A 268 -17.40 12.79 -8.11
N ASN A 269 -18.41 11.94 -7.99
CA ASN A 269 -19.02 11.55 -6.72
C ASN A 269 -18.63 10.12 -6.29
N ASP A 270 -17.91 9.38 -7.11
CA ASP A 270 -17.36 8.07 -6.76
C ASP A 270 -15.84 8.20 -6.53
N PRO A 271 -15.38 8.22 -5.27
CA PRO A 271 -13.96 8.43 -4.94
C PRO A 271 -13.09 7.20 -5.18
N ASP A 272 -13.67 6.04 -5.49
CA ASP A 272 -12.97 4.77 -5.64
C ASP A 272 -13.01 4.23 -7.08
N GLU A 273 -13.86 4.79 -7.95
CA GLU A 273 -14.01 4.31 -9.33
C GLU A 273 -12.82 4.74 -10.21
N VAL A 274 -12.10 3.74 -10.72
CA VAL A 274 -10.98 3.91 -11.65
C VAL A 274 -11.40 3.53 -13.05
N TYR A 275 -11.04 4.37 -14.03
CA TYR A 275 -11.42 4.16 -15.43
C TYR A 275 -10.20 3.83 -16.27
N VAL A 276 -10.23 2.65 -16.89
CA VAL A 276 -9.20 2.18 -17.82
C VAL A 276 -9.77 2.22 -19.24
N PHE A 277 -8.98 2.71 -20.18
CA PHE A 277 -9.31 2.66 -21.61
C PHE A 277 -8.13 2.06 -22.39
N ASP A 278 -8.43 1.06 -23.23
CA ASP A 278 -7.43 0.34 -24.02
C ASP A 278 -6.87 1.19 -25.17
N ASP A 279 -7.68 2.10 -25.72
CA ASP A 279 -7.27 3.02 -26.78
C ASP A 279 -8.12 4.30 -26.79
N ILE A 280 -7.51 5.41 -27.18
CA ILE A 280 -8.18 6.70 -27.41
C ILE A 280 -8.41 6.96 -28.90
N SER A 281 -9.51 7.63 -29.21
CA SER A 281 -9.82 8.00 -30.60
C SER A 281 -8.71 8.85 -31.23
N ALA A 282 -8.50 8.71 -32.54
CA ALA A 282 -7.51 9.49 -33.28
C ALA A 282 -7.72 11.01 -33.13
N ASP A 283 -8.98 11.47 -33.11
CA ASP A 283 -9.31 12.89 -32.91
C ASP A 283 -8.85 13.38 -31.53
N HIS A 284 -9.00 12.55 -30.49
CA HIS A 284 -8.53 12.86 -29.13
C HIS A 284 -7.00 12.81 -29.02
N ARG A 285 -6.38 11.83 -29.66
CA ARG A 285 -4.92 11.70 -29.72
C ARG A 285 -4.27 12.92 -30.37
N ASP A 286 -4.84 13.39 -31.48
CA ASP A 286 -4.41 14.63 -32.15
C ASP A 286 -4.60 15.87 -31.26
N ALA A 287 -5.68 15.92 -30.48
CA ALA A 287 -5.96 17.04 -29.57
C ALA A 287 -4.99 17.11 -28.38
N VAL A 288 -4.60 15.96 -27.82
CA VAL A 288 -3.73 15.85 -26.63
C VAL A 288 -2.24 15.92 -26.98
N PHE A 289 -1.83 15.18 -28.03
CA PHE A 289 -0.42 15.01 -28.40
C PHE A 289 0.03 15.85 -29.60
N GLY A 290 -0.87 16.59 -30.25
CA GLY A 290 -0.52 17.56 -31.28
C GLY A 290 0.35 16.98 -32.41
N GLU A 291 1.54 17.56 -32.64
CA GLU A 291 2.45 17.10 -33.69
C GLU A 291 3.03 15.70 -33.41
N ARG A 292 3.06 15.30 -32.13
CA ARG A 292 3.53 13.98 -31.69
C ARG A 292 2.46 12.89 -31.78
N ALA A 293 1.20 13.22 -32.06
CA ALA A 293 0.15 12.21 -32.19
C ALA A 293 0.48 11.11 -33.22
N ALA A 294 1.25 11.45 -34.26
CA ALA A 294 1.73 10.51 -35.27
C ALA A 294 2.86 9.57 -34.80
N GLU A 295 3.44 9.82 -33.61
CA GLU A 295 4.46 8.95 -33.00
C GLU A 295 3.84 7.71 -32.35
N PHE A 296 2.53 7.75 -32.06
CA PHE A 296 1.82 6.72 -31.29
C PHE A 296 0.79 5.98 -32.16
N ASP A 297 0.87 4.64 -32.22
CA ASP A 297 -0.06 3.79 -32.98
C ASP A 297 -1.36 3.49 -32.20
N ASP A 298 -1.25 3.08 -30.93
CA ASP A 298 -2.37 2.88 -29.99
C ASP A 298 -1.96 3.48 -28.64
N VAL A 299 -2.87 4.20 -27.97
CA VAL A 299 -2.57 4.85 -26.67
C VAL A 299 -3.63 4.47 -25.67
N SER A 300 -3.24 3.64 -24.72
CA SER A 300 -4.05 3.31 -23.56
C SER A 300 -3.98 4.42 -22.52
N GLY A 301 -4.92 4.43 -21.58
CA GLY A 301 -4.82 5.32 -20.45
C GLY A 301 -5.69 4.94 -19.28
N LEU A 302 -5.43 5.67 -18.21
CA LEU A 302 -5.98 5.43 -16.89
C LEU A 302 -6.40 6.76 -16.30
N CYS A 303 -7.62 6.84 -15.79
CA CYS A 303 -8.10 7.99 -15.04
C CYS A 303 -8.46 7.55 -13.63
N VAL A 304 -7.81 8.15 -12.62
CA VAL A 304 -8.01 7.83 -11.20
C VAL A 304 -8.44 9.07 -10.43
N PRO A 305 -9.40 8.94 -9.50
CA PRO A 305 -9.83 10.05 -8.65
C PRO A 305 -8.70 10.46 -7.69
N ILE A 306 -8.52 11.77 -7.53
CA ILE A 306 -7.70 12.35 -6.46
C ILE A 306 -8.65 12.67 -5.32
N SER A 307 -8.69 11.81 -4.31
CA SER A 307 -9.67 11.89 -3.23
C SER A 307 -9.03 11.86 -1.84
N TYR A 308 -9.73 12.41 -0.86
CA TYR A 308 -9.38 12.32 0.56
C TYR A 308 -10.66 12.19 1.38
N GLN A 309 -10.76 11.14 2.20
CA GLN A 309 -11.91 10.89 3.10
C GLN A 309 -13.28 11.05 2.40
N GLY A 310 -13.40 10.53 1.16
CA GLY A 310 -14.64 10.59 0.37
C GLY A 310 -14.82 11.88 -0.45
N THR A 311 -13.99 12.90 -0.26
CA THR A 311 -14.01 14.13 -1.07
C THR A 311 -13.13 13.98 -2.31
N VAL A 312 -13.72 14.09 -3.51
CA VAL A 312 -12.98 14.08 -4.78
C VAL A 312 -12.53 15.51 -5.14
N TYR A 313 -11.23 15.75 -5.11
CA TYR A 313 -10.62 17.03 -5.48
C TYR A 313 -10.41 17.20 -6.98
N GLY A 314 -10.39 16.09 -7.72
CA GLY A 314 -10.02 16.06 -9.12
C GLY A 314 -9.74 14.65 -9.62
N ALA A 315 -9.07 14.56 -10.76
CA ALA A 315 -8.65 13.30 -11.35
C ALA A 315 -7.22 13.40 -11.89
N LEU A 316 -6.46 12.32 -11.80
CA LEU A 316 -5.17 12.14 -12.47
C LEU A 316 -5.40 11.23 -13.68
N THR A 317 -5.02 11.70 -14.86
CA THR A 317 -5.06 10.90 -16.09
C THR A 317 -3.65 10.62 -16.57
N VAL A 318 -3.38 9.37 -16.93
CA VAL A 318 -2.09 8.86 -17.39
C VAL A 318 -2.29 8.16 -18.73
N PHE A 319 -1.34 8.35 -19.65
CA PHE A 319 -1.35 7.70 -20.96
C PHE A 319 -0.12 6.83 -21.15
N ASP A 320 -0.32 5.68 -21.79
CA ASP A 320 0.75 4.73 -22.09
C ASP A 320 0.56 4.08 -23.48
N GLU A 321 1.63 4.02 -24.28
CA GLU A 321 1.62 3.46 -25.64
C GLU A 321 1.54 1.92 -25.65
N ARG A 322 1.87 1.25 -24.55
CA ARG A 322 2.07 -0.21 -24.52
C ARG A 322 0.93 -1.01 -23.92
N GLY A 323 -0.19 -0.38 -23.57
CA GLY A 323 -1.34 -1.07 -23.00
C GLY A 323 -1.02 -1.67 -21.63
N GLU A 324 -0.36 -0.91 -20.74
CA GLU A 324 0.16 -1.41 -19.46
C GLU A 324 -0.85 -1.39 -18.30
N PHE A 325 -2.04 -0.83 -18.50
CA PHE A 325 -3.06 -0.69 -17.46
C PHE A 325 -3.96 -1.94 -17.38
N ASP A 326 -3.73 -2.79 -16.38
CA ASP A 326 -4.64 -3.86 -15.98
C ASP A 326 -5.26 -3.56 -14.60
N GLU A 327 -6.12 -4.47 -14.10
CA GLU A 327 -6.76 -4.32 -12.79
C GLU A 327 -5.75 -4.16 -11.63
N GLU A 328 -4.57 -4.79 -11.74
CA GLU A 328 -3.52 -4.72 -10.72
C GLU A 328 -2.83 -3.35 -10.74
N SER A 329 -2.46 -2.85 -11.92
CA SER A 329 -1.91 -1.50 -12.11
C SER A 329 -2.92 -0.41 -11.69
N ALA A 330 -4.20 -0.57 -12.04
CA ALA A 330 -5.26 0.38 -11.68
C ALA A 330 -5.38 0.56 -10.15
N GLY A 331 -5.26 -0.52 -9.37
CA GLY A 331 -5.25 -0.45 -7.90
C GLY A 331 -4.08 0.37 -7.36
N LEU A 332 -2.87 0.20 -7.91
CA LEU A 332 -1.69 0.95 -7.48
C LEU A 332 -1.80 2.46 -7.75
N PHE A 333 -2.40 2.84 -8.87
CA PHE A 333 -2.66 4.26 -9.17
C PHE A 333 -3.84 4.83 -8.37
N SER A 334 -4.81 4.02 -7.96
CA SER A 334 -5.84 4.43 -6.99
C SER A 334 -5.20 4.84 -5.65
N ASP A 335 -4.27 4.01 -5.15
CA ASP A 335 -3.49 4.34 -3.94
C ASP A 335 -2.68 5.64 -4.12
N LEU A 336 -2.15 5.87 -5.32
CA LEU A 336 -1.47 7.13 -5.67
C LEU A 336 -2.45 8.33 -5.63
N GLY A 337 -3.65 8.19 -6.20
CA GLY A 337 -4.69 9.22 -6.19
C GLY A 337 -5.08 9.63 -4.76
N ALA A 338 -5.27 8.65 -3.87
CA ALA A 338 -5.54 8.89 -2.45
C ALA A 338 -4.37 9.59 -1.74
N THR A 339 -3.14 9.20 -2.07
CA THR A 339 -1.92 9.78 -1.49
C THR A 339 -1.72 11.24 -1.91
N VAL A 340 -1.97 11.55 -3.19
CA VAL A 340 -1.97 12.93 -3.69
C VAL A 340 -3.09 13.75 -3.03
N GLY A 341 -4.29 13.17 -2.87
CA GLY A 341 -5.39 13.82 -2.16
C GLY A 341 -5.05 14.19 -0.71
N ASN A 342 -4.37 13.29 0.01
CA ASN A 342 -3.85 13.57 1.35
C ASN A 342 -2.85 14.74 1.35
N GLY A 343 -1.90 14.74 0.40
CA GLY A 343 -0.95 15.84 0.24
C GLY A 343 -1.62 17.19 -0.03
N ILE A 344 -2.64 17.22 -0.89
CA ILE A 344 -3.43 18.43 -1.19
C ILE A 344 -4.13 18.93 0.07
N ASN A 345 -4.82 18.05 0.80
CA ASN A 345 -5.50 18.40 2.04
C ASN A 345 -4.51 18.97 3.07
N ALA A 346 -3.38 18.29 3.29
CA ALA A 346 -2.34 18.75 4.21
C ALA A 346 -1.78 20.14 3.84
N ALA A 347 -1.55 20.40 2.55
CA ALA A 347 -1.11 21.71 2.06
C ALA A 347 -2.16 22.80 2.27
N GLN A 348 -3.44 22.49 2.06
CA GLN A 348 -4.56 23.42 2.30
C GLN A 348 -4.75 23.71 3.80
N SER A 349 -4.73 22.69 4.67
CA SER A 349 -4.82 22.87 6.12
C SER A 349 -3.67 23.72 6.65
N LYS A 350 -2.45 23.55 6.12
CA LYS A 350 -1.29 24.36 6.50
C LYS A 350 -1.41 25.82 6.05
N ARG A 351 -2.15 26.11 5.00
CA ARG A 351 -2.41 27.48 4.52
C ARG A 351 -3.48 28.19 5.31
N LEU A 352 -4.52 27.51 5.78
CA LEU A 352 -5.46 28.08 6.75
C LEU A 352 -4.73 28.63 8.01
N LEU A 353 -3.61 28.01 8.37
CA LEU A 353 -2.76 28.42 9.50
C LEU A 353 -1.79 29.57 9.17
N ASN A 354 -1.48 29.83 7.89
CA ASN A 354 -0.39 30.75 7.48
C ASN A 354 -0.80 31.79 6.43
N GLY A 355 -2.07 31.81 6.00
CA GLY A 355 -2.56 32.67 4.93
C GLY A 355 -2.80 34.11 5.40
N ASP A 356 -2.66 35.06 4.47
CA ASP A 356 -2.95 36.48 4.74
C ASP A 356 -4.46 36.78 4.73
N SER A 357 -5.27 35.94 4.08
CA SER A 357 -6.73 36.01 4.10
C SER A 357 -7.38 34.63 4.10
N VAL A 358 -8.50 34.53 4.81
CA VAL A 358 -9.38 33.36 4.85
C VAL A 358 -10.79 33.81 4.48
N VAL A 359 -11.58 32.89 3.91
CA VAL A 359 -13.00 33.14 3.67
C VAL A 359 -13.77 32.57 4.83
N GLU A 360 -14.49 33.43 5.53
CA GLU A 360 -15.41 33.04 6.57
C GLU A 360 -16.81 32.79 5.99
N LEU A 361 -17.34 31.62 6.28
CA LEU A 361 -18.70 31.20 5.96
C LEU A 361 -19.50 31.09 7.26
N GLU A 362 -20.61 31.80 7.35
CA GLU A 362 -21.50 31.77 8.51
C GLU A 362 -22.78 31.03 8.14
N PHE A 363 -23.10 30.00 8.92
CA PHE A 363 -24.29 29.17 8.78
C PHE A 363 -25.21 29.37 9.98
N ARG A 364 -26.51 29.34 9.74
CA ARG A 364 -27.54 29.24 10.78
C ARG A 364 -27.96 27.79 10.93
N LEU A 365 -28.02 27.36 12.18
CA LEU A 365 -28.47 26.03 12.59
C LEU A 365 -29.83 26.17 13.29
N GLU A 366 -30.81 25.37 12.88
CA GLU A 366 -32.13 25.24 13.53
C GLU A 366 -32.14 24.06 14.54
N VAL A 367 -33.24 23.93 15.30
CA VAL A 367 -33.39 23.02 16.47
C VAL A 367 -33.10 21.54 16.22
N ASP A 368 -33.17 21.09 14.97
CA ASP A 368 -32.93 19.70 14.58
C ASP A 368 -31.72 19.53 13.63
N ALA A 369 -30.91 20.58 13.45
CA ALA A 369 -29.84 20.60 12.45
C ALA A 369 -28.61 19.77 12.85
N ASP A 370 -28.37 19.57 14.15
CA ASP A 370 -27.27 18.72 14.66
C ASP A 370 -27.57 18.23 16.09
N ALA A 371 -26.86 17.20 16.56
CA ALA A 371 -27.00 16.66 17.92
C ALA A 371 -26.83 17.73 19.01
N LEU A 372 -25.92 18.69 18.80
CA LEU A 372 -25.70 19.80 19.74
C LEU A 372 -26.87 20.80 19.76
N THR A 373 -27.54 21.03 18.64
CA THR A 373 -28.75 21.88 18.58
C THR A 373 -29.89 21.25 19.37
N VAL A 374 -30.11 19.94 19.21
CA VAL A 374 -31.12 19.19 19.95
C VAL A 374 -30.85 19.25 21.46
N LEU A 375 -29.59 19.09 21.89
CA LEU A 375 -29.21 19.20 23.29
C LEU A 375 -29.46 20.58 23.89
N SER A 376 -29.09 21.64 23.17
CA SER A 376 -29.35 23.02 23.60
C SER A 376 -30.86 23.28 23.74
N ALA A 377 -31.67 22.73 22.84
CA ALA A 377 -33.13 22.88 22.88
C ALA A 377 -33.79 22.14 24.04
N GLU A 378 -33.40 20.89 24.28
CA GLU A 378 -34.01 20.02 25.27
C GLU A 378 -33.76 20.52 26.70
N ILE A 379 -32.55 21.01 26.95
CA ILE A 379 -32.13 21.53 28.26
C ILE A 379 -32.44 23.03 28.40
N GLY A 380 -32.53 23.77 27.29
CA GLY A 380 -32.69 25.22 27.28
C GLY A 380 -31.43 25.94 27.75
N CYS A 381 -30.26 25.54 27.24
CA CYS A 381 -28.96 26.09 27.61
C CYS A 381 -28.22 26.71 26.43
N ASP A 382 -27.26 27.57 26.77
CA ASP A 382 -26.32 28.14 25.82
C ASP A 382 -25.09 27.23 25.71
N LEU A 383 -24.74 26.86 24.48
CA LEU A 383 -23.57 26.02 24.18
C LEU A 383 -22.61 26.80 23.28
N SER A 384 -21.34 26.80 23.64
CA SER A 384 -20.26 27.32 22.79
C SER A 384 -19.16 26.28 22.61
N LEU A 385 -18.66 26.16 21.38
CA LEU A 385 -17.60 25.21 21.05
C LEU A 385 -16.22 25.82 21.35
N ASN A 386 -15.45 25.16 22.20
CA ASN A 386 -14.08 25.57 22.52
C ASN A 386 -13.04 24.95 21.60
N GLY A 387 -13.37 23.82 20.98
CA GLY A 387 -12.47 23.10 20.10
C GLY A 387 -12.97 21.73 19.71
N VAL A 388 -12.34 21.19 18.67
CA VAL A 388 -12.66 19.88 18.10
C VAL A 388 -11.39 19.05 17.93
N ALA A 389 -11.54 17.74 18.07
CA ALA A 389 -10.50 16.77 17.76
C ALA A 389 -11.15 15.61 17.01
N GLN A 390 -10.64 15.32 15.81
CA GLN A 390 -11.06 14.15 15.05
C GLN A 390 -10.32 12.93 15.60
N VAL A 391 -11.06 11.87 15.92
CA VAL A 391 -10.50 10.62 16.44
C VAL A 391 -11.31 9.47 15.85
N ASP A 392 -10.69 8.67 14.97
CA ASP A 392 -11.35 7.65 14.13
C ASP A 392 -12.42 8.27 13.21
N ASP A 393 -13.48 7.53 12.87
CA ASP A 393 -14.61 7.96 12.01
C ASP A 393 -15.60 8.93 12.70
N GLY A 394 -15.14 9.74 13.65
CA GLY A 394 -16.03 10.64 14.39
C GLY A 394 -15.32 11.85 14.99
N ILE A 395 -16.11 12.78 15.51
CA ILE A 395 -15.62 14.04 16.06
C ILE A 395 -15.83 14.11 17.57
N THR A 396 -14.77 14.52 18.28
CA THR A 396 -14.82 14.85 19.71
C THR A 396 -14.83 16.37 19.85
N CYS A 397 -15.89 16.90 20.43
CA CYS A 397 -16.12 18.31 20.66
C CYS A 397 -15.91 18.65 22.14
N PHE A 398 -15.23 19.75 22.42
CA PHE A 398 -15.16 20.35 23.74
C PHE A 398 -16.09 21.55 23.78
N VAL A 399 -17.16 21.47 24.56
CA VAL A 399 -18.25 22.45 24.58
C VAL A 399 -18.35 23.08 25.96
N THR A 400 -18.41 24.40 26.02
CA THR A 400 -18.79 25.14 27.24
C THR A 400 -20.30 25.26 27.28
N VAL A 401 -20.85 25.06 28.47
CA VAL A 401 -22.27 25.15 28.76
C VAL A 401 -22.50 26.19 29.82
N GLU A 402 -23.40 27.12 29.53
CA GLU A 402 -23.84 28.14 30.46
C GLU A 402 -25.33 27.97 30.80
N GLY A 403 -25.73 28.46 31.97
CA GLY A 403 -27.12 28.43 32.44
C GLY A 403 -27.56 27.15 33.16
N VAL A 404 -26.83 26.04 33.03
CA VAL A 404 -27.16 24.75 33.67
C VAL A 404 -25.91 23.98 34.13
N PRO A 405 -26.01 23.13 35.17
CA PRO A 405 -24.93 22.22 35.56
C PRO A 405 -24.63 21.19 34.46
N GLY A 406 -23.35 20.88 34.24
CA GLY A 406 -22.95 19.89 33.24
C GLY A 406 -23.52 18.49 33.47
N SER A 407 -23.91 18.14 34.71
CA SER A 407 -24.54 16.85 35.03
C SER A 407 -25.88 16.66 34.33
N ASP A 408 -26.66 17.74 34.17
CA ASP A 408 -28.01 17.67 33.58
C ASP A 408 -27.91 17.42 32.07
N LEU A 409 -26.85 17.94 31.44
CA LEU A 409 -26.54 17.70 30.03
C LEU A 409 -26.12 16.25 29.75
N VAL A 410 -25.42 15.60 30.69
CA VAL A 410 -25.01 14.19 30.52
C VAL A 410 -26.22 13.28 30.40
N GLU A 411 -27.28 13.53 31.18
CA GLU A 411 -28.50 12.73 31.11
C GLU A 411 -29.22 12.88 29.76
N ALA A 412 -29.32 14.10 29.22
CA ALA A 412 -29.89 14.34 27.89
C ALA A 412 -28.99 13.79 26.77
N ALA A 413 -27.68 13.94 26.88
CA ALA A 413 -26.73 13.45 25.90
C ALA A 413 -26.73 11.91 25.77
N VAL A 414 -26.92 11.17 26.87
CA VAL A 414 -27.06 9.71 26.83
C VAL A 414 -28.38 9.27 26.18
N ALA A 415 -29.39 10.14 26.16
CA ALA A 415 -30.68 9.86 25.50
C ALA A 415 -30.65 10.11 23.98
N SER A 416 -29.62 10.76 23.46
CA SER A 416 -29.45 11.03 22.04
C SER A 416 -28.78 9.85 21.32
N ASP A 417 -29.36 9.42 20.21
CA ASP A 417 -28.78 8.37 19.36
C ASP A 417 -27.54 8.86 18.58
N ARG A 418 -27.35 10.18 18.45
CA ARG A 418 -26.25 10.82 17.70
C ARG A 418 -25.00 11.10 18.54
N ILE A 419 -25.06 10.81 19.84
CA ILE A 419 -23.96 11.06 20.78
C ILE A 419 -23.45 9.72 21.29
N THR A 420 -22.22 9.40 20.93
CA THR A 420 -21.59 8.13 21.29
C THR A 420 -21.08 8.14 22.73
N THR A 421 -20.56 9.28 23.19
CA THR A 421 -19.96 9.41 24.52
C THR A 421 -20.05 10.85 25.00
N VAL A 422 -20.27 11.04 26.30
CA VAL A 422 -20.22 12.36 26.95
C VAL A 422 -19.45 12.26 28.27
N ARG A 423 -18.61 13.26 28.56
CA ARG A 423 -17.86 13.37 29.80
C ARG A 423 -17.77 14.82 30.26
N VAL A 424 -18.06 15.08 31.54
CA VAL A 424 -17.77 16.38 32.15
C VAL A 424 -16.27 16.49 32.40
N VAL A 425 -15.62 17.47 31.79
CA VAL A 425 -14.19 17.77 31.96
C VAL A 425 -14.00 18.69 33.15
N THR A 426 -14.81 19.75 33.22
CA THR A 426 -14.81 20.73 34.31
C THR A 426 -16.24 21.08 34.65
N ASP A 427 -16.57 21.08 35.94
CA ASP A 427 -17.86 21.50 36.47
C ASP A 427 -17.62 22.75 37.34
N ALA A 428 -17.96 23.93 36.81
CA ALA A 428 -17.78 25.19 37.52
C ALA A 428 -19.10 25.99 37.59
N PRO A 429 -19.27 26.84 38.62
CA PRO A 429 -20.52 27.59 38.83
C PRO A 429 -20.84 28.57 37.70
N ASP A 430 -19.81 29.06 37.02
CA ASP A 430 -19.90 30.08 35.96
C ASP A 430 -19.89 29.45 34.55
N GLY A 431 -19.89 28.11 34.45
CA GLY A 431 -19.90 27.38 33.18
C GLY A 431 -19.25 26.00 33.31
N SER A 432 -19.84 24.99 32.67
CA SER A 432 -19.31 23.62 32.64
C SER A 432 -18.69 23.31 31.29
N VAL A 433 -17.54 22.62 31.27
CA VAL A 433 -16.92 22.13 30.02
C VAL A 433 -17.16 20.64 29.89
N LEU A 434 -17.76 20.23 28.79
CA LEU A 434 -18.02 18.85 28.44
C LEU A 434 -17.21 18.44 27.21
N GLU A 435 -16.80 17.19 27.21
CA GLU A 435 -16.29 16.47 26.06
C GLU A 435 -17.43 15.59 25.52
N ILE A 436 -17.83 15.82 24.28
CA ILE A 436 -18.93 15.13 23.62
C ILE A 436 -18.39 14.49 22.34
N ARG A 437 -18.62 13.20 22.17
CA ARG A 437 -18.30 12.48 20.94
C ARG A 437 -19.57 12.31 20.11
N LEU A 438 -19.56 12.89 18.92
CA LEU A 438 -20.64 12.77 17.94
C LEU A 438 -20.36 11.59 17.00
N ASP A 439 -21.42 11.05 16.41
CA ASP A 439 -21.32 10.05 15.34
C ASP A 439 -20.97 10.66 13.97
N GLU A 440 -20.97 9.84 12.92
CA GLU A 440 -20.62 10.23 11.54
C GLU A 440 -21.58 11.28 10.94
N SER A 441 -22.76 11.47 11.52
CA SER A 441 -23.78 12.39 11.03
C SER A 441 -23.71 13.74 11.78
N SER A 442 -22.64 14.51 11.59
CA SER A 442 -22.53 15.84 12.18
C SER A 442 -22.13 16.89 11.15
N VAL A 443 -22.78 18.06 11.22
CA VAL A 443 -22.48 19.24 10.40
C VAL A 443 -21.02 19.67 10.58
N LEU A 444 -20.47 19.51 11.80
CA LEU A 444 -19.08 19.83 12.11
C LEU A 444 -18.10 18.88 11.42
N LEU A 445 -18.41 17.58 11.38
CA LEU A 445 -17.59 16.59 10.69
C LEU A 445 -17.64 16.82 9.18
N THR A 446 -18.83 17.02 8.61
CA THR A 446 -18.98 17.35 7.18
C THR A 446 -18.16 18.58 6.79
N ALA A 447 -18.17 19.64 7.62
CA ALA A 447 -17.37 20.84 7.37
C ALA A 447 -15.86 20.52 7.34
N ILE A 448 -15.36 19.75 8.30
CA ILE A 448 -13.95 19.37 8.40
C ILE A 448 -13.54 18.47 7.23
N ASP A 449 -14.35 17.49 6.85
CA ASP A 449 -14.08 16.56 5.73
C ASP A 449 -13.98 17.28 4.37
N HIS A 450 -14.61 18.46 4.28
CA HIS A 450 -14.52 19.34 3.10
C HIS A 450 -13.45 20.43 3.26
N GLY A 451 -12.55 20.29 4.23
CA GLY A 451 -11.37 21.15 4.42
C GLY A 451 -11.66 22.50 5.08
N ALA A 452 -12.79 22.66 5.76
CA ALA A 452 -13.08 23.85 6.54
C ALA A 452 -12.55 23.73 7.98
N SER A 453 -12.04 24.84 8.52
CA SER A 453 -11.76 24.98 9.94
C SER A 453 -12.98 25.53 10.65
N ILE A 454 -13.34 24.98 11.81
CA ILE A 454 -14.40 25.54 12.63
C ILE A 454 -13.82 26.68 13.45
N GLU A 455 -14.33 27.89 13.24
CA GLU A 455 -13.92 29.07 14.00
C GLU A 455 -14.76 29.20 15.27
N ALA A 456 -16.08 29.11 15.13
CA ALA A 456 -16.98 29.24 16.26
C ALA A 456 -18.28 28.46 16.01
N LEU A 457 -18.85 27.94 17.09
CA LEU A 457 -20.22 27.47 17.13
C LEU A 457 -20.85 28.03 18.41
N GLU A 458 -21.95 28.76 18.25
CA GLU A 458 -22.74 29.31 19.34
C GLU A 458 -24.19 28.88 19.17
N LEU A 459 -24.75 28.26 20.21
CA LEU A 459 -26.12 27.77 20.22
C LEU A 459 -26.85 28.30 21.45
N SER A 460 -28.11 28.68 21.28
CA SER A 460 -29.01 29.11 22.35
C SER A 460 -30.41 28.60 22.08
N GLU A 461 -31.01 27.94 23.07
CA GLU A 461 -32.34 27.33 23.00
C GLU A 461 -32.57 26.49 21.72
N GLY A 462 -31.52 25.80 21.26
CA GLY A 462 -31.55 24.92 20.10
C GLY A 462 -31.26 25.55 18.75
N SER A 463 -31.06 26.86 18.66
CA SER A 463 -30.70 27.50 17.39
C SER A 463 -29.43 28.31 17.53
N GLY A 464 -28.72 28.54 16.43
CA GLY A 464 -27.49 29.31 16.54
C GLY A 464 -26.74 29.49 15.24
N SER A 465 -25.46 29.79 15.38
CA SER A 465 -24.56 30.08 14.27
C SER A 465 -23.30 29.23 14.32
N LEU A 466 -22.89 28.75 13.15
CA LEU A 466 -21.63 28.07 12.91
C LEU A 466 -20.80 28.93 11.96
N ALA A 467 -19.64 29.39 12.41
CA ALA A 467 -18.67 30.10 11.61
C ALA A 467 -17.53 29.15 11.21
N LEU A 468 -17.27 29.08 9.91
CA LEU A 468 -16.22 28.26 9.32
C LEU A 468 -15.21 29.15 8.61
N HIS A 469 -13.92 28.86 8.74
CA HIS A 469 -12.86 29.42 7.90
C HIS A 469 -12.45 28.44 6.83
N VAL A 470 -12.35 28.95 5.61
CA VAL A 470 -12.01 28.19 4.41
C VAL A 470 -10.89 28.91 3.67
N ALA A 471 -9.98 28.15 3.07
CA ALA A 471 -8.91 28.72 2.27
C ALA A 471 -9.51 29.48 1.07
N ALA A 472 -8.97 30.65 0.75
CA ALA A 472 -9.56 31.54 -0.26
C ALA A 472 -9.64 30.93 -1.68
N ASP A 473 -8.84 29.91 -1.98
CA ASP A 473 -8.83 29.17 -3.24
C ASP A 473 -9.67 27.88 -3.22
N ALA A 474 -10.28 27.53 -2.09
CA ALA A 474 -11.10 26.33 -1.97
C ALA A 474 -12.49 26.49 -2.62
N ASP A 475 -13.13 25.35 -2.86
CA ASP A 475 -14.49 25.29 -3.38
C ASP A 475 -15.52 25.59 -2.30
N HIS A 476 -15.69 26.89 -2.02
CA HIS A 476 -16.70 27.36 -1.09
C HIS A 476 -18.12 26.92 -1.46
N GLY A 477 -18.40 26.71 -2.75
CA GLY A 477 -19.73 26.29 -3.21
C GLY A 477 -20.02 24.87 -2.75
N ALA A 478 -19.11 23.94 -3.06
CA ALA A 478 -19.20 22.57 -2.60
C ALA A 478 -19.26 22.46 -1.07
N ILE A 479 -18.46 23.26 -0.35
CA ILE A 479 -18.53 23.28 1.13
C ILE A 479 -19.90 23.76 1.61
N VAL A 480 -20.43 24.86 1.03
CA VAL A 480 -21.75 25.37 1.40
C VAL A 480 -22.86 24.37 1.08
N ASP A 481 -22.79 23.72 -0.07
CA ASP A 481 -23.77 22.74 -0.52
C ASP A 481 -23.69 21.45 0.32
N ALA A 482 -22.49 20.97 0.64
CA ALA A 482 -22.28 19.82 1.51
C ALA A 482 -22.78 20.10 2.94
N VAL A 483 -22.39 21.24 3.52
CA VAL A 483 -22.79 21.61 4.88
C VAL A 483 -24.29 21.90 4.96
N SER A 484 -24.87 22.63 3.99
CA SER A 484 -26.32 22.90 3.96
C SER A 484 -27.16 21.69 3.56
N GLY A 485 -26.56 20.74 2.83
CA GLY A 485 -27.19 19.51 2.38
C GLY A 485 -27.05 18.34 3.36
N SER A 486 -26.12 18.43 4.31
CA SER A 486 -25.85 17.39 5.31
C SER A 486 -27.08 17.09 6.17
N GLU A 487 -27.74 18.13 6.68
CA GLU A 487 -28.88 18.03 7.58
C GLU A 487 -29.95 19.08 7.27
N PRO A 488 -31.25 18.74 7.43
CA PRO A 488 -32.32 19.72 7.34
C PRO A 488 -32.16 20.81 8.42
N GLY A 489 -32.32 22.08 8.05
CA GLY A 489 -32.24 23.19 9.01
C GLY A 489 -30.88 23.88 9.09
N VAL A 490 -29.93 23.51 8.23
CA VAL A 490 -28.67 24.25 8.02
C VAL A 490 -28.83 25.22 6.85
N SER A 491 -28.47 26.49 7.03
CA SER A 491 -28.52 27.47 5.94
C SER A 491 -27.39 28.50 6.01
N VAL A 492 -26.77 28.83 4.88
CA VAL A 492 -25.81 29.94 4.82
C VAL A 492 -26.49 31.29 5.08
N VAL A 493 -25.84 32.11 5.90
CA VAL A 493 -26.27 33.47 6.24
C VAL A 493 -25.29 34.50 5.68
N ALA A 494 -23.99 34.23 5.75
CA ALA A 494 -22.97 35.16 5.29
C ALA A 494 -21.77 34.44 4.67
N LYS A 495 -21.11 35.15 3.76
CA LYS A 495 -19.80 34.81 3.20
C LYS A 495 -18.98 36.09 3.16
N ARG A 496 -17.86 36.13 3.87
CA ARG A 496 -16.97 37.30 3.92
C ARG A 496 -15.51 36.86 3.80
N GLU A 497 -14.73 37.61 3.03
CA GLU A 497 -13.28 37.46 3.04
C GLU A 497 -12.75 38.27 4.22
N VAL A 498 -11.97 37.63 5.08
CA VAL A 498 -11.41 38.20 6.30
C VAL A 498 -9.89 38.17 6.14
N GLU A 499 -9.26 39.35 6.23
CA GLU A 499 -7.81 39.42 6.39
C GLU A 499 -7.48 38.82 7.75
N GLN A 500 -6.76 37.71 7.74
CA GLN A 500 -6.30 37.10 8.98
C GLN A 500 -5.24 38.07 9.51
N SER A 501 -5.55 38.75 10.61
CA SER A 501 -4.51 39.56 11.25
C SER A 501 -3.45 38.56 11.71
N THR A 502 -2.36 38.44 10.95
CA THR A 502 -1.13 37.86 11.43
C THR A 502 -0.72 38.72 12.61
N GLN A 503 -1.20 38.39 13.82
CA GLN A 503 -0.49 38.80 15.00
C GLN A 503 0.90 38.21 14.81
N SER A 504 1.84 39.10 14.52
CA SER A 504 3.18 38.68 14.17
C SER A 504 3.69 37.77 15.28
N THR A 505 4.54 36.80 14.95
CA THR A 505 5.24 36.01 15.98
C THR A 505 5.89 36.89 17.06
N GLU A 506 6.10 38.19 16.81
CA GLU A 506 6.52 39.18 17.81
C GLU A 506 5.45 39.51 18.86
N SER A 507 4.16 39.56 18.53
CA SER A 507 3.04 39.79 19.48
C SER A 507 2.91 38.62 20.46
N PHE A 508 2.80 37.39 19.94
CA PHE A 508 2.81 36.17 20.75
C PHE A 508 4.06 36.07 21.63
N ARG A 509 5.25 36.31 21.07
CA ARG A 509 6.50 36.32 21.85
C ARG A 509 6.47 37.38 22.93
N HIS A 510 5.90 38.55 22.68
CA HIS A 510 5.82 39.63 23.66
C HIS A 510 4.88 39.27 24.82
N GLU A 511 3.74 38.66 24.53
CA GLU A 511 2.79 38.21 25.54
C GLU A 511 3.34 37.03 26.37
N LEU A 512 3.94 36.05 25.70
CA LEU A 512 4.59 34.93 26.35
C LEU A 512 5.77 35.40 27.23
N ASP A 513 6.58 36.35 26.75
CA ASP A 513 7.66 36.96 27.53
C ASP A 513 7.13 37.76 28.73
N ALA A 514 5.92 38.33 28.65
CA ALA A 514 5.28 39.01 29.77
C ALA A 514 4.77 38.01 30.84
N LYS A 515 4.34 36.82 30.43
CA LYS A 515 3.82 35.77 31.32
C LYS A 515 4.94 34.95 31.97
N LEU A 516 6.06 34.71 31.29
CA LEU A 516 7.18 33.92 31.81
C LEU A 516 8.05 34.71 32.79
N THR A 517 8.43 34.08 33.91
CA THR A 517 9.47 34.66 34.77
C THR A 517 10.84 34.51 34.13
N ALA A 518 11.79 35.40 34.44
CA ALA A 518 13.17 35.28 33.97
C ALA A 518 13.78 33.89 34.26
N ARG A 519 13.44 33.30 35.41
CA ARG A 519 13.93 31.95 35.79
C ARG A 519 13.32 30.85 34.92
N GLN A 520 12.03 30.93 34.62
CA GLN A 520 11.32 30.00 33.73
C GLN A 520 11.86 30.07 32.30
N LYS A 521 12.11 31.29 31.79
CA LYS A 521 12.69 31.51 30.47
C LYS A 521 14.08 30.87 30.35
N THR A 522 14.98 31.14 31.30
CA THR A 522 16.32 30.54 31.31
C THR A 522 16.27 29.01 31.39
N VAL A 523 15.37 28.45 32.21
CA VAL A 523 15.20 26.99 32.32
C VAL A 523 14.73 26.39 31.00
N LEU A 524 13.75 27.00 30.34
CA LEU A 524 13.17 26.53 29.08
C LEU A 524 14.17 26.63 27.92
N GLU A 525 14.88 27.76 27.79
CA GLU A 525 15.95 27.95 26.80
C GLU A 525 17.10 26.96 26.99
N THR A 526 17.57 26.77 28.23
CA THR A 526 18.69 25.86 28.51
C THR A 526 18.30 24.42 28.25
N SER A 527 17.09 24.01 28.64
CA SER A 527 16.57 22.67 28.37
C SER A 527 16.47 22.42 26.86
N PHE A 528 15.97 23.40 26.10
CA PHE A 528 15.89 23.31 24.64
C PHE A 528 17.26 23.17 23.98
N VAL A 529 18.20 24.06 24.28
CA VAL A 529 19.56 24.04 23.69
C VAL A 529 20.34 22.79 24.08
N SER A 530 20.07 22.21 25.24
CA SER A 530 20.71 20.97 25.71
C SER A 530 20.16 19.69 25.04
N GLY A 531 19.13 19.79 24.21
CA GLY A 531 18.48 18.64 23.58
C GLY A 531 17.61 17.82 24.54
N TYR A 532 17.15 18.41 25.65
CA TYR A 532 16.29 17.73 26.65
C TYR A 532 14.97 17.23 26.06
N PHE A 533 14.43 17.96 25.08
CA PHE A 533 13.14 17.67 24.44
C PHE A 533 13.24 16.76 23.19
N GLU A 534 14.46 16.41 22.75
CA GLU A 534 14.69 15.62 21.53
C GLU A 534 14.55 14.10 21.78
N TRP A 535 14.34 13.33 20.72
CA TRP A 535 14.48 11.87 20.75
C TRP A 535 15.47 11.37 19.69
N PRO A 536 16.53 10.63 20.07
CA PRO A 536 16.98 10.38 21.44
C PRO A 536 17.43 11.66 22.17
N ARG A 537 17.20 11.75 23.48
CA ARG A 537 17.52 12.97 24.27
C ARG A 537 19.01 13.28 24.26
N GLY A 538 19.35 14.55 24.00
CA GLY A 538 20.71 15.06 24.07
C GLY A 538 21.23 15.27 25.49
N SER A 539 20.35 15.60 26.44
CA SER A 539 20.67 15.75 27.87
C SER A 539 19.53 15.28 28.77
N THR A 540 19.87 14.75 29.94
CA THR A 540 18.92 14.32 30.97
C THR A 540 18.47 15.48 31.87
N ALA A 541 17.37 15.29 32.61
CA ALA A 541 16.89 16.29 33.58
C ALA A 541 17.95 16.60 34.65
N GLU A 542 18.70 15.59 35.09
CA GLU A 542 19.80 15.76 36.03
C GLU A 542 20.91 16.66 35.48
N GLU A 543 21.36 16.41 34.25
CA GLU A 543 22.43 17.18 33.61
C GLU A 543 22.04 18.64 33.37
N VAL A 544 20.79 18.89 32.96
CA VAL A 544 20.27 20.24 32.77
C VAL A 544 20.11 20.96 34.10
N ALA A 545 19.61 20.28 35.13
CA ALA A 545 19.48 20.86 36.48
C ALA A 545 20.83 21.24 37.07
N ASP A 546 21.85 20.38 36.90
CA ASP A 546 23.23 20.63 37.33
C ASP A 546 23.82 21.84 36.61
N SER A 547 23.58 21.98 35.30
CA SER A 547 24.03 23.14 34.51
C SER A 547 23.43 24.48 34.98
N LEU A 548 22.22 24.43 35.53
CA LEU A 548 21.47 25.58 36.02
C LEU A 548 21.64 25.83 37.53
N GLY A 549 22.40 24.98 38.21
CA GLY A 549 22.65 25.04 39.65
C GLY A 549 21.38 24.85 40.49
N ILE A 550 20.44 24.02 40.02
CA ILE A 550 19.17 23.72 40.71
C ILE A 550 18.97 22.22 40.91
N SER A 551 17.99 21.86 41.73
CA SER A 551 17.60 20.45 41.86
C SER A 551 16.74 20.00 40.67
N PRO A 552 16.80 18.72 40.26
CA PRO A 552 15.93 18.18 39.21
C PRO A 552 14.41 18.38 39.48
N PRO A 553 13.91 18.27 40.73
CA PRO A 553 12.52 18.64 41.04
C PRO A 553 12.19 20.12 40.74
N THR A 554 13.12 21.03 41.06
CA THR A 554 12.97 22.47 40.78
C THR A 554 13.01 22.76 39.27
N LEU A 555 13.83 22.03 38.52
CA LEU A 555 13.84 22.08 37.06
C LEU A 555 12.45 21.69 36.51
N HIS A 556 11.90 20.54 36.93
CA HIS A 556 10.59 20.07 36.50
C HIS A 556 9.44 21.02 36.89
N GLU A 557 9.50 21.63 38.07
CA GLU A 557 8.50 22.62 38.50
C GLU A 557 8.53 23.87 37.61
N HIS A 558 9.72 24.38 37.30
CA HIS A 558 9.87 25.52 36.40
C HIS A 558 9.47 25.18 34.96
N LEU A 559 9.83 23.99 34.46
CA LEU A 559 9.43 23.52 33.13
C LEU A 559 7.91 23.39 33.03
N ARG A 560 7.26 22.65 33.94
CA ARG A 560 5.80 22.51 33.91
C ARG A 560 5.06 23.85 34.00
N SER A 561 5.55 24.76 34.85
CA SER A 561 4.93 26.08 34.94
C SER A 561 5.19 26.95 33.71
N ALA A 562 6.30 26.77 33.01
CA ALA A 562 6.61 27.48 31.77
C ALA A 562 5.82 26.91 30.59
N GLU A 563 5.77 25.57 30.46
CA GLU A 563 4.94 24.83 29.50
C GLU A 563 3.48 25.20 29.65
N ARG A 564 2.93 25.21 30.88
CA ARG A 564 1.55 25.63 31.11
C ARG A 564 1.28 27.05 30.62
N LYS A 565 2.17 28.00 30.91
CA LYS A 565 2.01 29.40 30.45
C LYS A 565 2.16 29.56 28.94
N LEU A 566 2.99 28.73 28.31
CA LEU A 566 3.14 28.68 26.86
C LEU A 566 1.87 28.14 26.21
N ILE A 567 1.30 27.09 26.80
CA ILE A 567 0.03 26.49 26.37
C ILE A 567 -1.14 27.48 26.60
N GLU A 568 -1.20 28.15 27.76
CA GLU A 568 -2.20 29.19 28.08
C GLU A 568 -2.12 30.34 27.07
N ALA A 569 -0.91 30.88 26.81
CA ALA A 569 -0.73 31.94 25.81
C ALA A 569 -1.13 31.49 24.40
N TYR A 570 -0.83 30.25 24.03
CA TYR A 570 -1.20 29.69 22.73
C TYR A 570 -2.72 29.56 22.55
N PHE A 571 -3.43 29.09 23.58
CA PHE A 571 -4.89 28.96 23.51
C PHE A 571 -5.63 30.29 23.69
N GLU A 572 -5.08 31.25 24.44
CA GLU A 572 -5.62 32.62 24.50
C GLU A 572 -5.48 33.35 23.15
N GLU A 573 -4.43 33.03 22.36
CA GLU A 573 -4.26 33.57 21.01
C GLU A 573 -5.24 32.95 20.00
N LEU A 574 -5.64 31.68 20.21
CA LEU A 574 -6.64 30.99 19.37
C LEU A 574 -8.09 31.43 19.67
N ASN A 575 -8.39 31.94 20.87
CA ASN A 575 -9.71 32.40 21.28
C ASN A 575 -9.61 33.78 21.98
N PRO A 576 -9.38 34.87 21.23
CA PRO A 576 -9.34 36.20 21.82
C PRO A 576 -10.70 36.54 22.42
N ALA A 577 -10.74 36.88 23.72
CA ALA A 577 -11.97 37.34 24.36
C ALA A 577 -12.58 38.52 23.56
N PRO A 578 -13.91 38.58 23.39
CA PRO A 578 -14.54 39.70 22.71
C PRO A 578 -14.12 41.00 23.41
N ALA A 579 -13.65 41.97 22.63
CA ALA A 579 -13.24 43.26 23.17
C ALA A 579 -14.45 43.92 23.85
N ASP A 580 -14.33 44.20 25.15
CA ASP A 580 -15.28 45.05 25.88
C ASP A 580 -15.27 46.44 25.22
N ASP A 581 -16.29 46.74 24.40
CA ASP A 581 -16.61 48.09 23.87
C ASP A 581 -18.06 48.49 24.16
#